data_AF-A0AAV5SV61-F1
#
_entry.id   AF-A0AAV5SV61-F1
#
_cell.length_a   1.000
_cell.length_b   1.000
_cell.length_c   1.000
_cell.angle_alpha   90.00
_cell.angle_beta   90.00
_cell.angle_gamma   90.00
#
_symmetry.space_group_name_H-M   'P 1'
#
loop_
_entity.id
_entity.type
_entity.pdbx_description
1 polymer ?
#
loop_
_entity_poly.entity_id
_entity_poly.type
_entity_poly.pdbx_seq_one_letter_code
_entity_poly.pdbx_strand_id
1 'polypeptide(L)' 'ISDFGLCKRLHPGRHSLSKRSGVAGTDGWIAPEALKGQSTVRSNRFQSFPMDIFSLGCIFYYVLTEGSHPYGE' A
#
# COMPACT_ATOMS: atom_id res chain seq x y z
N ILE A 1 9.85 -3.89 -12.19
CA ILE A 1 9.29 -4.14 -10.83
C ILE A 1 10.15 -5.21 -10.19
N SER A 2 10.74 -4.91 -9.04
CA SER A 2 11.69 -5.75 -8.31
C SER A 2 11.48 -5.55 -6.79
N ASP A 3 12.15 -6.35 -5.97
CA ASP A 3 11.99 -6.43 -4.50
C ASP A 3 10.60 -6.91 -4.05
N PHE A 4 10.41 -8.23 -4.10
CA PHE A 4 9.18 -8.88 -3.65
C PHE A 4 9.21 -9.28 -2.17
N GLY A 5 10.16 -8.79 -1.37
CA GLY A 5 10.35 -9.19 0.03
C GLY A 5 9.12 -8.90 0.91
N LEU A 6 8.32 -7.89 0.55
CA LEU A 6 7.09 -7.49 1.24
C LEU A 6 5.81 -7.88 0.48
N CYS A 7 5.94 -8.44 -0.73
CA CYS A 7 4.78 -8.81 -1.53
C CYS A 7 4.02 -9.96 -0.88
N LYS A 8 2.69 -9.89 -0.96
CA LYS A 8 1.80 -10.89 -0.36
C LYS A 8 0.94 -11.54 -1.42
N ARG A 9 1.05 -12.87 -1.51
CA ARG A 9 0.24 -13.66 -2.44
C ARG A 9 -1.20 -13.79 -1.93
N LEU A 10 -2.14 -13.43 -2.78
CA LEU A 10 -3.56 -13.58 -2.52
C LEU A 10 -4.03 -14.96 -2.98
N HIS A 11 -4.94 -15.58 -2.22
CA HIS A 11 -5.55 -16.83 -2.65
C HIS A 11 -6.55 -16.54 -3.79
N PRO A 12 -6.74 -17.47 -4.74
CA PRO A 12 -7.75 -17.34 -5.77
C PRO A 12 -9.12 -16.98 -5.19
N GLY A 13 -9.82 -16.02 -5.81
CA GLY A 13 -11.13 -15.54 -5.36
C GLY A 13 -11.11 -14.64 -4.12
N ARG A 14 -9.94 -14.34 -3.53
CA ARG A 14 -9.81 -13.27 -2.54
C ARG A 14 -9.40 -11.98 -3.23
N HIS A 15 -9.85 -10.85 -2.68
CA HIS A 15 -9.48 -9.49 -3.10
C HIS A 15 -8.88 -8.67 -1.96
N SER A 16 -8.45 -9.33 -0.89
CA SER A 16 -8.01 -8.65 0.34
C SER A 16 -7.03 -9.48 1.18
N LEU A 17 -6.09 -8.78 1.82
CA LEU A 17 -5.04 -9.33 2.67
C LEU A 17 -5.27 -9.01 4.14
N SER A 18 -4.70 -9.81 5.03
CA SER A 18 -4.75 -9.53 6.48
C SER A 18 -3.51 -8.74 6.96
N LYS A 19 -3.71 -7.85 7.94
CA LYS A 19 -2.67 -7.08 8.64
C LYS A 19 -2.06 -7.82 9.84
N ARG A 20 -2.18 -9.16 9.94
CA ARG A 20 -1.61 -9.93 11.07
C ARG A 20 -0.10 -9.72 11.26
N SER A 21 0.63 -9.35 10.20
CA SER A 21 2.06 -9.07 10.22
C SER A 21 2.39 -7.57 10.37
N GLY A 22 1.42 -6.71 10.69
CA GLY A 22 1.57 -5.26 10.61
C GLY A 22 1.51 -4.71 9.19
N VAL A 23 1.61 -3.38 9.09
CA VAL A 23 1.82 -2.65 7.83
C VAL A 23 3.32 -2.66 7.55
N ALA A 24 3.70 -3.01 6.33
CA ALA A 24 5.07 -2.97 5.86
C ALA A 24 5.10 -2.23 4.52
N GLY A 25 6.10 -1.38 4.34
CA GLY A 25 6.27 -0.52 3.18
C GLY A 25 7.16 0.66 3.54
N THR A 26 7.43 1.52 2.56
CA THR A 26 8.21 2.74 2.75
C THR A 26 7.31 3.89 3.18
N ASP A 27 7.64 4.55 4.28
CA ASP A 27 6.91 5.74 4.76
C ASP A 27 6.77 6.80 3.66
N GLY A 28 5.61 7.44 3.59
CA GLY A 28 5.26 8.38 2.51
C GLY A 28 4.61 7.71 1.29
N TRP A 29 4.92 6.44 0.99
CA TRP A 29 4.45 5.73 -0.20
C TRP A 29 3.31 4.74 0.08
N ILE A 30 2.94 4.58 1.35
CA ILE A 30 1.92 3.65 1.80
C ILE A 30 0.54 4.28 1.72
N ALA A 31 -0.41 3.58 1.09
CA ALA A 31 -1.79 4.02 1.00
C ALA A 31 -2.44 4.19 2.40
N PRO A 32 -3.24 5.23 2.65
CA PRO A 32 -3.78 5.55 3.98
C PRO A 32 -4.69 4.45 4.55
N GLU A 33 -5.39 3.69 3.72
CA GLU A 33 -6.19 2.53 4.13
C GLU A 33 -5.33 1.37 4.66
N ALA A 34 -4.07 1.27 4.22
CA ALA A 34 -3.10 0.35 4.79
C ALA A 34 -2.81 0.74 6.25
N LEU A 35 -2.84 2.03 6.59
CA LEU A 35 -2.57 2.54 7.94
C LEU A 35 -3.79 2.46 8.89
N LYS A 36 -5.02 2.72 8.38
CA LYS A 36 -6.27 2.84 9.16
C LYS A 36 -6.85 1.55 9.80
N GLY A 37 -6.03 0.54 10.10
CA GLY A 37 -6.49 -0.83 10.41
C GLY A 37 -6.61 -1.27 11.87
N GLN A 38 -6.32 -0.43 12.87
CA GLN A 38 -6.10 -0.92 14.23
C GLN A 38 -7.37 -1.10 15.10
N SER A 39 -8.55 -0.68 14.66
CA SER A 39 -9.70 -0.50 15.58
C SER A 39 -10.75 -1.63 15.64
N THR A 40 -10.82 -2.58 14.70
CA THR A 40 -11.71 -3.77 14.85
C THR A 40 -11.20 -5.02 14.12
N VAL A 41 -11.63 -6.21 14.54
CA VAL A 41 -11.26 -7.52 13.93
C VAL A 41 -11.61 -7.62 12.43
N ARG A 42 -12.59 -6.84 11.94
CA ARG A 42 -12.91 -6.69 10.51
C ARG A 42 -12.03 -5.66 9.79
N SER A 43 -11.45 -4.70 10.51
CA SER A 43 -10.49 -3.68 10.00
C SER A 43 -9.10 -4.25 9.73
N ASN A 44 -8.83 -5.49 10.15
CA ASN A 44 -7.53 -6.14 9.96
C ASN A 44 -7.34 -6.67 8.53
N ARG A 45 -8.17 -6.25 7.59
CA ARG A 45 -8.17 -6.69 6.20
C ARG A 45 -8.26 -5.48 5.27
N PHE A 46 -7.35 -5.38 4.30
CA PHE A 46 -7.34 -4.32 3.30
C PHE A 46 -7.34 -4.92 1.90
N GLN A 47 -7.87 -4.17 0.92
CA GLN A 47 -7.72 -4.53 -0.49
C GLN A 47 -6.33 -4.14 -0.95
N SER A 48 -5.59 -5.06 -1.56
CA SER A 48 -4.21 -4.79 -1.99
C SER A 48 -4.15 -3.99 -3.27
N PHE A 49 -5.00 -4.32 -4.24
CA PHE A 49 -4.96 -3.70 -5.57
C PHE A 49 -5.11 -2.18 -5.55
N PRO A 50 -6.02 -1.57 -4.75
CA PRO A 50 -6.10 -0.10 -4.65
C PRO A 50 -4.84 0.53 -4.05
N MET A 51 -4.13 -0.16 -3.15
CA MET A 51 -2.93 0.38 -2.52
C MET A 51 -1.76 0.45 -3.50
N ASP A 52 -1.59 -0.58 -4.32
CA ASP A 52 -0.55 -0.57 -5.36
C ASP A 52 -0.80 0.57 -6.37
N ILE A 53 -2.07 0.87 -6.66
CA ILE A 53 -2.46 2.01 -7.53
C ILE A 53 -2.12 3.35 -6.86
N PHE A 54 -2.35 3.50 -5.55
CA PHE A 54 -1.98 4.71 -4.83
C PHE A 54 -0.46 4.95 -4.89
N SER A 55 0.34 3.95 -4.53
CA SER A 55 1.80 4.05 -4.57
C SER A 55 2.30 4.34 -5.98
N LEU A 56 1.69 3.71 -7.00
CA LEU A 56 1.99 3.98 -8.40
C LEU A 56 1.66 5.44 -8.77
N GLY A 57 0.54 5.99 -8.30
CA GLY A 57 0.19 7.41 -8.49
C GLY A 57 1.21 8.36 -7.89
N CYS A 58 1.72 8.07 -6.69
CA CYS A 58 2.83 8.83 -6.11
C CYS A 58 4.09 8.76 -6.97
N ILE A 59 4.42 7.58 -7.51
CA ILE A 59 5.60 7.41 -8.40
C ILE A 59 5.42 8.18 -9.71
N PHE A 60 4.22 8.15 -10.30
CA PHE A 60 3.91 8.95 -11.49
C PHE A 60 4.15 10.43 -11.23
N TYR A 61 3.65 10.97 -10.13
CA TYR A 61 3.86 12.37 -9.77
C TYR A 61 5.34 12.68 -9.54
N TYR A 62 6.06 11.82 -8.82
CA TYR A 62 7.49 11.96 -8.56
C TYR A 62 8.32 12.06 -9.84
N VAL A 63 8.03 11.18 -10.81
CA VAL A 63 8.72 11.18 -12.12
C VAL A 63 8.37 12.44 -12.92
N LEU A 64 7.10 12.86 -12.93
CA LEU A 64 6.65 14.03 -13.70
C LEU A 64 7.08 15.37 -13.11
N THR A 65 7.38 15.41 -11.81
CA THR A 65 7.81 16.62 -11.09
C THR A 65 9.31 16.64 -10.79
N GLU A 66 10.05 15.68 -11.35
CA GLU A 66 11.51 15.56 -11.17
C GLU A 66 11.96 15.46 -9.70
N GLY A 67 11.12 14.86 -8.85
CA GLY A 67 11.51 14.52 -7.48
C GLY A 67 10.55 14.95 -6.38
N SER A 68 9.50 15.71 -6.67
CA SER A 68 8.52 16.10 -5.64
C SER A 68 7.53 14.98 -5.34
N HIS A 69 7.06 14.90 -4.10
CA HIS A 69 6.03 13.93 -3.70
C HIS A 69 4.66 14.65 -3.53
N PRO A 70 3.54 14.06 -4.01
CA PRO A 70 2.26 14.78 -4.11
C PRO A 70 1.65 15.19 -2.76
N TYR A 71 2.14 14.62 -1.66
CA TYR A 71 1.70 14.94 -0.30
C TYR A 71 2.74 15.73 0.51
N GLY A 72 3.73 16.34 -0.15
CA GLY A 72 4.85 17.06 0.47
C GLY A 72 6.12 16.19 0.57
N GLU A 73 7.18 16.79 1.12
CA GLU A 73 8.51 16.17 1.34
C GLU A 73 8.54 15.16 2.48
#